data_AF-A0A660VBM3-F1
#
_entry.id   AF-A0A660VBM3-F1
#
_cell.length_a   1.000
_cell.length_b   1.000
_cell.length_c   1.000
_cell.angle_alpha   90.00
_cell.angle_beta   90.00
_cell.angle_gamma   90.00
#
_symmetry.space_group_name_H-M   'P 1'
#
loop_
_entity.id
_entity.type
_entity.pdbx_description
1 polymer ?
#
loop_
_entity_poly.entity_id
_entity_poly.type
_entity_poly.pdbx_seq_one_letter_code
_entity_poly.pdbx_strand_id
1 'polypeptide(L)'
;MACVSGLMSWTVAYQVNPYEEKGIMLSPRSLKFSEAIEKMKKVLKLNQDFYGKVVIKSILEKGCAYENILTVAKLGEKAPLLGDDSEHRDYGEVILVKKCCEPEELLESIKARTIEIGQTPIKIAGNGIGYRLTGSSFKAYRLSDDLDAERSHSACWPVHEFTLTCEKSCAGFSHAPLIAYGCQPFADIEHAIEDWVGIEDFLGQQDARLGKVTVVVPSYMARIHPLELVGKEGTQCKIVTGVEGTLQTTFEIQLLYKLGDKKWESEQRECKPNEPIHFDLRGFPEEVQIYLLSANDGIVDYHVERKGSLNHGLKRRLFKDVPPEIRRDLTGGENERVEYKPFIKRDDNKETEIIETVVAFANADGGRIYIGIGDHGEPEGVTKGLVKDYRPRGKPDVKGLVSKYCDHLKRLIEKQVLDRNEARTVKVRFDSVEYRGKTIVVVEVKKGENPPYYCGGYDIFIRRGATNKRASPEELQKLFPEWIARQIRS
;
A
#
# COMPACT_ATOMS: atom_id res chain seq x y z
N MET A 1 -16.56 74.49 -15.37
CA MET A 1 -16.38 73.78 -14.08
C MET A 1 -16.25 72.30 -14.38
N ALA A 2 -15.03 71.79 -14.37
CA ALA A 2 -14.71 70.37 -14.33
C ALA A 2 -14.00 70.14 -13.00
N CYS A 3 -14.41 69.13 -12.23
CA CYS A 3 -13.68 68.73 -11.04
C CYS A 3 -13.47 67.22 -11.08
N VAL A 4 -12.19 66.87 -11.06
CA VAL A 4 -11.60 65.54 -11.07
C VAL A 4 -11.16 65.25 -9.63
N SER A 5 -11.46 64.06 -9.13
CA SER A 5 -10.74 63.40 -8.01
C SER A 5 -11.08 61.91 -8.12
N GLY A 6 -10.17 60.94 -8.03
CA GLY A 6 -8.80 60.92 -7.54
C GLY A 6 -8.61 59.54 -6.88
N LEU A 7 -8.57 58.48 -7.69
CA LEU A 7 -8.29 57.11 -7.24
C LEU A 7 -6.78 56.96 -7.03
N MET A 8 -6.34 56.85 -5.76
CA MET A 8 -4.99 56.45 -5.42
C MET A 8 -4.83 54.94 -5.59
N SER A 9 -3.94 54.55 -6.50
CA SER A 9 -3.48 53.18 -6.68
C SER A 9 -2.54 52.78 -5.55
N TRP A 10 -2.90 51.74 -4.79
CA TRP A 10 -1.95 50.94 -4.05
C TRP A 10 -1.67 49.67 -4.85
N THR A 11 -0.59 49.69 -5.62
CA THR A 11 -0.06 48.50 -6.29
C THR A 11 0.72 47.69 -5.26
N VAL A 12 0.05 46.83 -4.51
CA VAL A 12 0.74 45.73 -3.80
C VAL A 12 0.94 44.63 -4.85
N ALA A 13 2.20 44.36 -5.17
CA ALA A 13 2.58 43.28 -6.06
C ALA A 13 2.09 41.94 -5.49
N TYR A 14 1.03 41.37 -6.09
CA TYR A 14 0.62 40.01 -5.84
C TYR A 14 1.73 39.07 -6.34
N GLN A 15 2.51 38.51 -5.42
CA GLN A 15 3.41 37.41 -5.74
C GLN A 15 2.57 36.17 -6.03
N VAL A 16 2.75 35.67 -7.25
CA VAL A 16 2.11 34.49 -7.82
C VAL A 16 2.39 33.26 -6.95
N ASN A 17 1.32 32.62 -6.49
CA ASN A 17 1.34 31.43 -5.64
C ASN A 17 2.07 30.26 -6.34
N PRO A 18 2.97 29.54 -5.66
CA PRO A 18 3.62 28.35 -6.19
C PRO A 18 2.68 27.16 -6.49
N TYR A 19 1.48 27.17 -5.92
CA TYR A 19 0.44 26.16 -6.01
C TYR A 19 -0.82 26.64 -6.79
N GLU A 20 -0.78 27.82 -7.43
CA GLU A 20 -1.92 28.32 -8.23
C GLU A 20 -1.98 27.70 -9.64
N GLU A 21 -2.92 26.80 -9.83
CA GLU A 21 -3.88 26.94 -10.92
C GLU A 21 -5.29 26.85 -10.32
N LYS A 22 -6.11 27.87 -10.54
CA LYS A 22 -7.54 27.89 -10.18
C LYS A 22 -8.21 26.63 -10.76
N GLY A 23 -8.78 25.79 -9.90
CA GLY A 23 -9.46 24.56 -10.29
C GLY A 23 -8.59 23.32 -10.09
N ILE A 24 -8.60 22.80 -8.87
CA ILE A 24 -7.89 21.58 -8.51
C ILE A 24 -8.55 20.40 -9.22
N MET A 25 -7.83 19.81 -10.17
CA MET A 25 -7.96 18.39 -10.48
C MET A 25 -6.85 17.69 -9.70
N LEU A 26 -7.21 16.82 -8.74
CA LEU A 26 -6.29 15.94 -8.01
C LEU A 26 -5.73 14.81 -8.90
N SER A 27 -5.89 14.90 -10.22
CA SER A 27 -5.38 13.91 -11.16
C SER A 27 -3.95 14.24 -11.59
N PRO A 28 -3.11 13.22 -11.86
CA PRO A 28 -1.81 13.41 -12.50
C PRO A 28 -1.96 14.26 -13.76
N ARG A 29 -1.31 15.43 -13.79
CA ARG A 29 -1.21 16.26 -14.99
C ARG A 29 0.19 16.13 -15.57
N SER A 30 0.28 15.85 -16.85
CA SER A 30 1.54 15.97 -17.57
C SER A 30 1.90 17.46 -17.63
N LEU A 31 3.00 17.85 -16.96
CA LEU A 31 3.54 19.20 -17.03
C LEU A 31 4.65 19.26 -18.08
N LYS A 32 4.82 20.43 -18.70
CA LYS A 32 6.03 20.69 -19.47
C LYS A 32 7.24 20.65 -18.53
N PHE A 33 8.39 20.28 -19.07
CA PHE A 33 9.63 20.15 -18.30
C PHE A 33 9.98 21.41 -17.51
N SER A 34 9.88 22.59 -18.14
CA SER A 34 10.13 23.88 -17.50
C SER A 34 9.17 24.18 -16.33
N GLU A 35 7.89 23.81 -16.47
CA GLU A 35 6.88 23.99 -15.42
C GLU A 35 7.16 23.07 -14.22
N ALA A 36 7.57 21.83 -14.50
CA ALA A 36 7.95 20.87 -13.46
C ALA A 36 9.17 21.32 -12.65
N ILE A 37 10.19 21.88 -13.31
CA ILE A 37 11.37 22.48 -12.66
C ILE A 37 10.98 23.64 -11.74
N GLU A 38 10.19 24.59 -12.25
CA GLU A 38 9.78 25.74 -11.44
C GLU A 38 8.95 25.30 -10.23
N LYS A 39 8.08 24.30 -10.40
CA LYS A 39 7.32 23.73 -9.29
C LYS A 39 8.20 23.03 -8.27
N MET A 40 9.17 22.22 -8.71
CA MET A 40 10.14 21.58 -7.82
C MET A 40 10.93 22.61 -7.02
N LYS A 41 11.47 23.63 -7.69
CA LYS A 41 12.18 24.75 -7.06
C LYS A 41 11.36 25.44 -5.98
N LYS A 42 10.07 25.67 -6.26
CA LYS A 42 9.14 26.28 -5.31
C LYS A 42 8.93 25.40 -4.07
N VAL A 43 8.66 24.11 -4.25
CA VAL A 43 8.48 23.15 -3.13
C VAL A 43 9.76 23.03 -2.30
N LEU A 44 10.92 22.93 -2.95
CA LEU A 44 12.22 22.87 -2.27
C LEU A 44 12.46 24.10 -1.40
N LYS A 45 12.18 25.29 -1.95
CA LYS A 45 12.33 26.55 -1.22
C LYS A 45 11.39 26.66 -0.02
N LEU A 46 10.15 26.22 -0.15
CA LEU A 46 9.15 26.30 0.94
C LEU A 46 9.52 25.44 2.15
N ASN A 47 10.24 24.35 1.94
CA ASN A 47 10.58 23.38 2.96
C ASN A 47 12.09 23.32 3.24
N GLN A 48 12.86 24.31 2.78
CA GLN A 48 14.33 24.33 2.82
C GLN A 48 14.90 24.10 4.24
N ASP A 49 14.18 24.55 5.27
CA ASP A 49 14.63 24.44 6.66
C ASP A 49 14.52 23.01 7.20
N PHE A 50 13.69 22.17 6.58
CA PHE A 50 13.44 20.78 6.97
C PHE A 50 14.33 19.77 6.24
N TYR A 51 14.86 20.14 5.07
CA TYR A 51 15.61 19.21 4.25
C TYR A 51 17.07 19.09 4.69
N GLY A 52 17.53 17.84 4.73
CA GLY A 52 18.95 17.51 4.68
C GLY A 52 19.41 17.22 3.25
N LYS A 53 20.50 16.45 3.14
CA LYS A 53 20.98 15.95 1.85
C LYS A 53 19.94 15.09 1.14
N VAL A 54 19.96 15.13 -0.18
CA VAL A 54 19.25 14.19 -1.06
C VAL A 54 20.03 12.89 -1.11
N VAL A 55 19.35 11.76 -0.94
CA VAL A 55 19.91 10.43 -1.22
C VAL A 55 19.35 9.92 -2.53
N ILE A 56 20.22 9.75 -3.51
CA ILE A 56 19.91 9.17 -4.82
C ILE A 56 20.36 7.71 -4.82
N LYS A 57 19.46 6.79 -5.08
CA LYS A 57 19.77 5.37 -5.30
C LYS A 57 19.37 4.97 -6.72
N SER A 58 20.29 4.32 -7.43
CA SER A 58 20.12 3.90 -8.81
C SER A 58 20.51 2.44 -8.98
N ILE A 59 19.74 1.72 -9.80
CA ILE A 59 20.11 0.41 -10.35
C ILE A 59 20.26 0.57 -11.86
N LEU A 60 21.42 0.20 -12.36
CA LEU A 60 21.85 0.46 -13.73
C LEU A 60 22.31 -0.84 -14.38
N GLU A 61 21.95 -1.04 -15.64
CA GLU A 61 22.44 -2.15 -16.45
C GLU A 61 23.55 -1.65 -17.39
N LYS A 62 24.64 -2.41 -17.51
CA LYS A 62 25.74 -2.13 -18.44
C LYS A 62 25.37 -2.68 -19.82
N GLY A 63 25.20 -1.78 -20.78
CA GLY A 63 25.20 -2.11 -22.21
C GLY A 63 26.32 -1.36 -22.94
N CYS A 64 26.09 -1.01 -24.23
CA CYS A 64 26.96 -0.08 -24.96
C CYS A 64 27.00 1.33 -24.32
N ALA A 65 25.98 1.65 -23.53
CA ALA A 65 25.95 2.71 -22.53
C ALA A 65 25.19 2.15 -21.32
N TYR A 66 25.33 2.77 -20.16
CA TYR A 66 24.48 2.38 -19.04
C TYR A 66 23.01 2.71 -19.32
N GLU A 67 22.12 1.81 -18.91
CA GLU A 67 20.67 1.99 -18.99
C GLU A 67 20.08 2.04 -17.58
N ASN A 68 19.15 2.98 -17.35
CA ASN A 68 18.48 3.10 -16.06
C ASN A 68 17.43 2.00 -15.94
N ILE A 69 17.56 1.12 -14.94
CA ILE A 69 16.48 0.20 -14.55
C ILE A 69 15.51 0.96 -13.63
N LEU A 70 16.03 1.58 -12.57
CA LEU A 70 15.23 2.34 -11.61
C LEU A 70 16.13 3.30 -10.83
N THR A 71 15.68 4.55 -10.68
CA THR A 71 16.35 5.54 -9.85
C THR A 71 15.35 6.26 -8.95
N VAL A 72 15.68 6.37 -7.66
CA VAL A 72 14.91 7.13 -6.67
C VAL A 72 15.82 8.15 -6.01
N ALA A 73 15.44 9.43 -6.09
CA ALA A 73 16.05 10.52 -5.35
C ALA A 73 15.10 10.93 -4.22
N LYS A 74 15.52 10.74 -2.97
CA LYS A 74 14.69 11.01 -1.80
C LYS A 74 15.31 12.11 -0.95
N LEU A 75 14.51 13.13 -0.63
CA LEU A 75 14.91 14.16 0.33
C LEU A 75 14.64 13.67 1.74
N GLY A 76 15.70 13.60 2.55
CA GLY A 76 15.60 13.24 3.97
C GLY A 76 15.24 14.45 4.85
N GLU A 77 14.72 14.17 6.04
CA GLU A 77 14.73 15.13 7.14
C GLU A 77 16.18 15.52 7.45
N LYS A 78 16.38 16.72 7.98
CA LYS A 78 17.66 17.22 8.47
C LYS A 78 18.14 16.42 9.69
N ALA A 79 18.65 15.21 9.46
CA ALA A 79 19.28 14.37 10.47
C ALA A 79 20.70 14.86 10.78
N PRO A 80 21.27 14.52 11.96
CA PRO A 80 22.67 14.78 12.25
C PRO A 80 23.53 14.10 11.18
N LEU A 81 24.29 14.91 10.44
CA LEU A 81 25.28 14.55 9.41
C LEU A 81 25.58 13.04 9.31
N LEU A 82 24.81 12.33 8.48
CA LEU A 82 25.33 11.11 7.84
C LEU A 82 26.51 11.56 6.96
N GLY A 83 27.63 10.85 7.04
CA GLY A 83 28.81 11.13 6.23
C GLY A 83 28.48 11.20 4.73
N ASP A 84 29.42 11.71 3.94
CA ASP A 84 29.33 11.72 2.48
C ASP A 84 29.50 10.29 1.92
N ASP A 85 28.58 9.39 2.29
CA ASP A 85 28.62 7.94 2.02
C ASP A 85 28.06 7.63 0.63
N SER A 86 28.69 8.23 -0.38
CA SER A 86 28.50 7.77 -1.75
C SER A 86 29.12 6.37 -1.89
N GLU A 87 28.34 5.39 -2.33
CA GLU A 87 28.76 4.00 -2.48
C GLU A 87 28.29 3.45 -3.82
N HIS A 88 29.06 2.52 -4.39
CA HIS A 88 28.65 1.76 -5.55
C HIS A 88 28.99 0.28 -5.36
N ARG A 89 28.21 -0.60 -5.98
CA ARG A 89 28.42 -2.04 -6.01
C ARG A 89 28.36 -2.51 -7.46
N ASP A 90 29.42 -3.15 -7.92
CA ASP A 90 29.56 -3.61 -9.31
C ASP A 90 29.43 -5.13 -9.38
N TYR A 91 28.38 -5.62 -10.06
CA TYR A 91 28.08 -7.03 -10.27
C TYR A 91 28.42 -7.51 -11.69
N GLY A 92 29.31 -6.81 -12.39
CA GLY A 92 29.58 -7.08 -13.79
C GLY A 92 28.58 -6.31 -14.65
N GLU A 93 27.50 -6.94 -15.08
CA GLU A 93 26.50 -6.33 -15.97
C GLU A 93 25.55 -5.35 -15.26
N VAL A 94 25.52 -5.35 -13.92
CA VAL A 94 24.63 -4.48 -13.14
C VAL A 94 25.45 -3.70 -12.13
N ILE A 95 25.17 -2.40 -12.01
CA ILE A 95 25.73 -1.54 -10.98
C ILE A 95 24.60 -0.97 -10.10
N LEU A 96 24.79 -1.05 -8.79
CA LEU A 96 24.03 -0.29 -7.81
C LEU A 96 24.82 0.95 -7.41
N VAL A 97 24.17 2.11 -7.36
CA VAL A 97 24.81 3.34 -6.89
C VAL A 97 23.95 4.06 -5.86
N LYS A 98 24.60 4.63 -4.85
CA LYS A 98 24.05 5.60 -3.91
C LYS A 98 24.91 6.86 -3.96
N LYS A 99 24.28 8.02 -4.16
CA LYS A 99 24.92 9.34 -4.10
C LYS A 99 24.18 10.22 -3.11
N CYS A 100 24.92 11.00 -2.33
CA CYS A 100 24.37 12.08 -1.53
C CYS A 100 24.71 13.42 -2.19
N CYS A 101 23.74 14.32 -2.29
CA CYS A 101 23.97 15.68 -2.81
C CYS A 101 23.07 16.70 -2.12
N GLU A 102 23.38 17.98 -2.29
CA GLU A 102 22.50 19.06 -1.80
C GLU A 102 21.26 19.20 -2.71
N PRO A 103 20.09 19.62 -2.16
CA PRO A 103 18.87 19.82 -2.95
C PRO A 103 19.06 20.71 -4.19
N GLU A 104 19.90 21.74 -4.08
CA GLU A 104 20.24 22.64 -5.18
C GLU A 104 21.05 21.93 -6.27
N GLU A 105 21.98 21.04 -5.90
CA GLU A 105 22.77 20.25 -6.85
C GLU A 105 21.88 19.27 -7.63
N LEU A 106 20.93 18.63 -6.95
CA LEU A 106 19.91 17.81 -7.61
C LEU A 106 19.10 18.66 -8.60
N LEU A 107 18.65 19.85 -8.20
CA LEU A 107 17.83 20.71 -9.05
C LEU A 107 18.60 21.16 -10.30
N GLU A 108 19.87 21.55 -10.16
CA GLU A 108 20.73 21.92 -11.30
C GLU A 108 21.01 20.73 -12.22
N SER A 109 21.25 19.54 -11.65
CA SER A 109 21.41 18.28 -12.40
C SER A 109 20.16 18.02 -13.26
N ILE A 110 18.97 18.04 -12.65
CA ILE A 110 17.72 17.84 -13.38
C ILE A 110 17.54 18.92 -14.44
N LYS A 111 17.77 20.21 -14.15
CA LYS A 111 17.71 21.30 -15.16
C LYS A 111 18.63 21.06 -16.35
N ALA A 112 19.85 20.63 -16.09
CA ALA A 112 20.84 20.26 -17.11
C ALA A 112 20.47 18.96 -17.85
N ARG A 113 19.39 18.28 -17.44
CA ARG A 113 18.95 16.97 -17.93
C ARG A 113 20.02 15.90 -17.80
N THR A 114 20.83 16.00 -16.75
CA THR A 114 21.92 15.07 -16.46
C THR A 114 21.90 14.77 -14.97
N ILE A 115 22.04 13.50 -14.57
CA ILE A 115 22.25 13.15 -13.17
C ILE A 115 23.64 12.55 -13.10
N GLU A 116 24.57 13.25 -12.45
CA GLU A 116 25.93 12.79 -12.24
C GLU A 116 25.97 11.81 -11.07
N ILE A 117 26.65 10.69 -11.26
CA ILE A 117 26.73 9.60 -10.30
C ILE A 117 28.19 9.48 -9.81
N GLY A 118 28.47 9.96 -8.58
CA GLY A 118 29.78 9.88 -7.89
C GLY A 118 30.60 11.18 -7.81
N GLN A 119 31.82 11.12 -7.25
CA GLN A 119 32.81 12.22 -7.18
C GLN A 119 34.23 11.84 -7.71
N THR A 120 34.42 10.62 -8.23
CA THR A 120 35.72 10.16 -8.76
C THR A 120 35.45 9.25 -9.96
N PRO A 121 36.32 9.23 -10.98
CA PRO A 121 35.94 8.76 -12.30
C PRO A 121 35.87 7.23 -12.30
N ILE A 122 34.66 6.70 -12.48
CA ILE A 122 34.54 5.42 -13.18
C ILE A 122 34.94 5.72 -14.64
N LYS A 123 36.24 5.53 -14.97
CA LYS A 123 36.70 5.57 -16.36
C LYS A 123 36.13 4.36 -17.09
N ILE A 124 35.04 4.56 -17.79
CA ILE A 124 34.60 3.71 -18.89
C ILE A 124 34.65 4.61 -20.11
N ALA A 125 35.49 4.25 -21.08
CA ALA A 125 35.96 5.16 -22.11
C ALA A 125 34.80 5.87 -22.85
N GLY A 126 34.75 7.20 -22.73
CA GLY A 126 33.96 8.10 -23.59
C GLY A 126 32.75 8.75 -22.92
N ASN A 127 32.96 9.99 -22.45
CA ASN A 127 31.98 11.02 -22.09
C ASN A 127 30.84 10.63 -21.12
N GLY A 128 31.10 10.85 -19.83
CA GLY A 128 30.14 11.30 -18.81
C GLY A 128 28.82 10.53 -18.75
N ILE A 129 28.70 9.61 -17.80
CA ILE A 129 27.43 8.96 -17.50
C ILE A 129 26.51 9.99 -16.84
N GLY A 130 25.78 10.70 -17.68
CA GLY A 130 24.54 11.39 -17.34
C GLY A 130 23.45 10.80 -18.21
N TYR A 131 22.40 10.25 -17.60
CA TYR A 131 21.22 9.84 -18.35
C TYR A 131 20.52 11.10 -18.85
N ARG A 132 20.33 11.22 -20.17
CA ARG A 132 19.57 12.33 -20.74
C ARG A 132 18.10 12.15 -20.42
N LEU A 133 17.52 13.12 -19.73
CA LEU A 133 16.09 13.17 -19.45
C LEU A 133 15.33 13.69 -20.69
N THR A 134 14.43 12.89 -21.25
CA THR A 134 13.68 13.21 -22.49
C THR A 134 12.24 13.63 -22.21
N GLY A 135 11.66 13.16 -21.11
CA GLY A 135 10.29 13.47 -20.72
C GLY A 135 10.18 13.84 -19.25
N SER A 136 9.24 14.73 -18.94
CA SER A 136 8.76 14.98 -17.59
C SER A 136 7.30 14.58 -17.51
N SER A 137 6.97 13.73 -16.55
CA SER A 137 5.60 13.55 -16.10
C SER A 137 5.51 13.99 -14.65
N PHE A 138 4.51 14.77 -14.33
CA PHE A 138 4.32 15.25 -12.98
C PHE A 138 3.18 14.46 -12.32
N LYS A 139 3.44 13.93 -11.13
CA LYS A 139 2.41 13.38 -10.26
C LYS A 139 2.34 14.27 -9.02
N ALA A 140 1.41 15.22 -9.05
CA ALA A 140 1.15 16.06 -7.88
C ALA A 140 0.58 15.23 -6.75
N TYR A 141 1.10 15.46 -5.54
CA TYR A 141 0.50 15.10 -4.26
C TYR A 141 0.12 13.62 -4.18
N ARG A 142 1.03 12.80 -3.65
CA ARG A 142 0.62 11.52 -3.08
C ARG A 142 0.55 11.68 -1.57
N LEU A 143 -0.44 11.01 -0.98
CA LEU A 143 -0.31 10.56 0.40
C LEU A 143 1.06 9.88 0.55
N SER A 144 1.71 10.12 1.68
CA SER A 144 2.97 9.45 2.05
C SER A 144 2.91 7.93 2.02
N ASP A 145 1.70 7.41 1.96
CA ASP A 145 1.33 6.05 2.28
C ASP A 145 1.44 5.09 1.05
N ASP A 146 1.77 5.62 -0.14
CA ASP A 146 2.05 4.85 -1.38
C ASP A 146 3.55 4.55 -1.58
N LEU A 147 4.42 4.91 -0.62
CA LEU A 147 5.84 4.55 -0.61
C LEU A 147 6.23 3.91 0.73
N ASP A 148 6.42 2.60 0.70
CA ASP A 148 7.41 1.84 1.47
C ASP A 148 7.47 2.21 2.96
N ALA A 149 6.42 1.80 3.66
CA ALA A 149 6.00 2.29 4.97
C ALA A 149 6.83 1.82 6.18
N GLU A 150 7.87 0.99 6.00
CA GLU A 150 8.59 0.42 7.14
C GLU A 150 10.01 1.00 7.38
N ARG A 151 10.71 1.50 6.36
CA ARG A 151 12.15 1.83 6.49
C ARG A 151 12.53 3.32 6.60
N SER A 152 11.58 4.26 6.61
CA SER A 152 11.92 5.70 6.69
C SER A 152 10.91 6.52 7.48
N HIS A 153 11.39 7.35 8.42
CA HIS A 153 10.56 8.27 9.23
C HIS A 153 9.77 9.27 8.35
N SER A 154 10.25 9.57 7.14
CA SER A 154 9.58 10.44 6.18
C SER A 154 8.37 9.80 5.48
N ALA A 155 8.16 8.47 5.61
CA ALA A 155 7.07 7.73 4.95
C ALA A 155 5.68 8.04 5.53
N CYS A 156 5.60 8.98 6.47
CA CYS A 156 4.36 9.43 7.09
C CYS A 156 4.06 10.91 6.78
N TRP A 157 4.81 11.59 5.90
CA TRP A 157 4.60 13.01 5.53
C TRP A 157 4.20 13.16 4.06
N PRO A 158 3.21 14.01 3.71
CA PRO A 158 2.73 14.17 2.33
C PRO A 158 3.89 14.38 1.35
N VAL A 159 3.86 13.78 0.16
CA VAL A 159 5.00 13.86 -0.76
C VAL A 159 4.63 14.47 -2.12
N HIS A 160 5.53 15.30 -2.63
CA HIS A 160 5.56 15.67 -4.04
C HIS A 160 6.46 14.71 -4.80
N GLU A 161 5.88 14.01 -5.79
CA GLU A 161 6.60 13.05 -6.61
C GLU A 161 6.81 13.59 -8.03
N PHE A 162 8.07 13.73 -8.45
CA PHE A 162 8.43 14.12 -9.80
C PHE A 162 8.96 12.90 -10.53
N THR A 163 8.33 12.52 -11.64
CA THR A 163 8.70 11.31 -12.38
C THR A 163 9.22 11.67 -13.77
N LEU A 164 10.50 11.42 -14.00
CA LEU A 164 11.19 11.76 -15.22
C LEU A 164 11.46 10.49 -16.04
N THR A 165 11.32 10.58 -17.36
CA THR A 165 11.60 9.49 -18.29
C THR A 165 13.00 9.68 -18.88
N CYS A 166 13.77 8.60 -18.95
CA CYS A 166 15.11 8.59 -19.51
C CYS A 166 15.09 8.28 -21.02
N GLU A 167 16.04 8.81 -21.78
CA GLU A 167 16.24 8.46 -23.20
C GLU A 167 16.63 6.99 -23.40
N LYS A 168 17.46 6.48 -22.48
CA LYS A 168 17.94 5.09 -22.43
C LYS A 168 17.46 4.46 -21.12
N SER A 169 16.32 3.80 -21.19
CA SER A 169 15.72 3.07 -20.07
C SER A 169 15.61 1.60 -20.41
N CYS A 170 16.02 0.75 -19.48
CA CYS A 170 15.84 -0.69 -19.60
C CYS A 170 14.33 -1.00 -19.53
N ALA A 171 13.80 -1.67 -20.55
CA ALA A 171 12.37 -2.05 -20.63
C ALA A 171 12.04 -3.29 -19.77
N GLY A 172 13.07 -4.01 -19.30
CA GLY A 172 12.94 -5.15 -18.41
C GLY A 172 14.31 -5.75 -18.09
N PHE A 173 14.47 -6.29 -16.88
CA PHE A 173 15.78 -6.64 -16.32
C PHE A 173 15.95 -8.15 -16.13
N SER A 174 17.19 -8.64 -15.99
CA SER A 174 17.49 -10.06 -15.76
C SER A 174 17.07 -10.55 -14.36
N HIS A 175 16.63 -11.81 -14.25
CA HIS A 175 16.39 -12.50 -12.98
C HIS A 175 17.62 -13.26 -12.46
N ALA A 176 18.81 -12.98 -13.00
CA ALA A 176 20.05 -13.58 -12.55
C ALA A 176 20.45 -13.03 -11.16
N PRO A 177 21.09 -13.86 -10.30
CA PRO A 177 21.64 -13.39 -9.03
C PRO A 177 22.70 -12.30 -9.21
N LEU A 178 22.65 -11.30 -8.33
CA LEU A 178 23.68 -10.28 -8.24
C LEU A 178 24.74 -10.72 -7.22
N ILE A 179 25.82 -11.31 -7.71
CA ILE A 179 26.91 -11.86 -6.90
C ILE A 179 28.25 -11.34 -7.44
N ALA A 180 29.03 -10.69 -6.56
CA ALA A 180 30.38 -10.26 -6.86
C ALA A 180 31.24 -10.30 -5.60
N TYR A 181 32.56 -10.53 -5.78
CA TYR A 181 33.50 -10.57 -4.67
C TYR A 181 33.52 -9.22 -3.94
N GLY A 182 33.32 -9.24 -2.62
CA GLY A 182 33.29 -8.03 -1.78
C GLY A 182 31.98 -7.24 -1.80
N CYS A 183 30.96 -7.68 -2.54
CA CYS A 183 29.63 -7.08 -2.54
C CYS A 183 28.63 -7.97 -1.78
N GLN A 184 27.64 -7.36 -1.10
CA GLN A 184 26.52 -8.09 -0.50
C GLN A 184 25.70 -8.76 -1.62
N PRO A 185 25.42 -10.07 -1.56
CA PRO A 185 24.69 -10.75 -2.62
C PRO A 185 23.20 -10.39 -2.60
N PHE A 186 22.57 -10.32 -3.78
CA PHE A 186 21.13 -10.29 -3.94
C PHE A 186 20.65 -11.46 -4.79
N ALA A 187 19.50 -12.07 -4.44
CA ALA A 187 18.91 -13.18 -5.18
C ALA A 187 18.61 -12.84 -6.66
N ASP A 188 18.20 -11.59 -6.92
CA ASP A 188 18.01 -11.00 -8.23
C ASP A 188 17.87 -9.46 -8.11
N ILE A 189 17.52 -8.79 -9.21
CA ILE A 189 17.28 -7.34 -9.25
C ILE A 189 16.03 -6.94 -8.47
N GLU A 190 14.98 -7.78 -8.38
CA GLU A 190 13.79 -7.47 -7.59
C GLU A 190 14.14 -7.39 -6.10
N HIS A 191 14.91 -8.36 -5.59
CA HIS A 191 15.42 -8.32 -4.23
C HIS A 191 16.33 -7.11 -3.98
N ALA A 192 17.15 -6.69 -4.95
CA ALA A 192 17.94 -5.46 -4.84
C ALA A 192 17.04 -4.20 -4.81
N ILE A 193 15.95 -4.17 -5.58
CA ILE A 193 14.98 -3.06 -5.51
C ILE A 193 14.32 -3.00 -4.13
N GLU A 194 13.87 -4.15 -3.62
CA GLU A 194 13.24 -4.26 -2.30
C GLU A 194 14.20 -3.88 -1.16
N ASP A 195 15.41 -4.43 -1.13
CA ASP A 195 16.33 -4.23 0.00
C ASP A 195 17.24 -3.00 -0.15
N TRP A 196 17.89 -2.82 -1.31
CA TRP A 196 18.85 -1.73 -1.52
C TRP A 196 18.16 -0.40 -1.78
N VAL A 197 17.18 -0.34 -2.70
CA VAL A 197 16.44 0.91 -2.96
C VAL A 197 15.46 1.19 -1.83
N GLY A 198 14.82 0.13 -1.31
CA GLY A 198 13.84 0.20 -0.24
C GLY A 198 12.40 0.24 -0.75
N ILE A 199 12.10 -0.49 -1.83
CA ILE A 199 10.76 -0.55 -2.45
C ILE A 199 10.10 -1.91 -2.21
N GLU A 200 9.17 -2.01 -1.27
CA GLU A 200 8.60 -3.29 -0.77
C GLU A 200 7.47 -3.83 -1.65
N ASP A 201 6.67 -2.95 -2.25
CA ASP A 201 5.55 -3.31 -3.13
C ASP A 201 5.95 -3.17 -4.61
N PHE A 202 7.06 -3.81 -4.98
CA PHE A 202 7.53 -3.83 -6.37
C PHE A 202 6.76 -4.86 -7.21
N LEU A 203 6.22 -4.44 -8.37
CA LEU A 203 5.41 -5.28 -9.25
C LEU A 203 6.23 -5.98 -10.36
N GLY A 204 7.53 -6.21 -10.11
CA GLY A 204 8.44 -6.85 -11.05
C GLY A 204 8.52 -6.10 -12.39
N GLN A 205 8.58 -6.87 -13.48
CA GLN A 205 8.64 -6.34 -14.87
C GLN A 205 7.45 -5.47 -15.29
N GLN A 206 6.34 -5.47 -14.52
CA GLN A 206 5.15 -4.67 -14.81
C GLN A 206 5.08 -3.39 -13.96
N ASP A 207 6.10 -3.12 -13.14
CA ASP A 207 6.12 -1.95 -12.29
C ASP A 207 6.26 -0.67 -13.12
N ALA A 208 5.35 0.27 -12.91
CA ALA A 208 5.31 1.51 -13.66
C ALA A 208 6.49 2.46 -13.33
N ARG A 209 7.31 2.17 -12.32
CA ARG A 209 8.52 2.92 -11.97
C ARG A 209 9.74 2.53 -12.79
N LEU A 210 9.71 1.38 -13.47
CA LEU A 210 10.81 0.93 -14.32
C LEU A 210 11.15 1.96 -15.40
N GLY A 211 12.46 2.13 -15.62
CA GLY A 211 13.01 3.06 -16.60
C GLY A 211 12.98 4.53 -16.19
N LYS A 212 12.48 4.85 -15.00
CA LYS A 212 12.21 6.23 -14.57
C LYS A 212 13.17 6.68 -13.47
N VAL A 213 13.27 8.00 -13.36
CA VAL A 213 13.85 8.68 -12.21
C VAL A 213 12.69 9.28 -11.42
N THR A 214 12.52 8.85 -10.19
CA THR A 214 11.50 9.35 -9.27
C THR A 214 12.15 10.21 -8.19
N VAL A 215 11.81 11.49 -8.17
CA VAL A 215 12.22 12.42 -7.11
C VAL A 215 11.08 12.53 -6.11
N VAL A 216 11.35 12.18 -4.86
CA VAL A 216 10.39 12.21 -3.74
C VAL A 216 10.77 13.36 -2.82
N VAL A 217 9.91 14.36 -2.75
CA VAL A 217 10.09 15.58 -1.97
C VAL A 217 9.01 15.63 -0.88
N PRO A 218 9.29 15.22 0.37
CA PRO A 218 8.31 15.27 1.45
C PRO A 218 7.96 16.72 1.84
N SER A 219 6.70 17.00 2.10
CA SER A 219 6.20 18.24 2.68
C SER A 219 6.19 18.08 4.20
N TYR A 220 7.00 18.85 4.90
CA TYR A 220 7.09 18.84 6.37
C TYR A 220 6.30 20.01 7.00
N MET A 221 5.45 20.66 6.20
CA MET A 221 4.64 21.80 6.64
C MET A 221 3.60 21.39 7.68
N ALA A 222 2.69 20.50 7.26
CA ALA A 222 1.70 19.90 8.12
C ALA A 222 1.17 18.59 7.50
N ARG A 223 0.58 17.76 8.35
CA ARG A 223 -0.04 16.50 7.95
C ARG A 223 -1.28 16.19 8.79
N ILE A 224 -2.26 15.54 8.20
CA ILE A 224 -3.44 15.03 8.89
C ILE A 224 -3.00 13.80 9.70
N HIS A 225 -3.33 13.77 10.99
CA HIS A 225 -3.12 12.59 11.83
C HIS A 225 -3.96 11.40 11.33
N PRO A 226 -3.63 10.16 11.75
CA PRO A 226 -4.52 9.03 11.55
C PRO A 226 -5.96 9.38 11.92
N LEU A 227 -6.87 8.88 11.10
CA LEU A 227 -8.28 9.17 11.21
C LEU A 227 -8.96 8.04 11.97
N GLU A 228 -9.69 8.37 13.03
CA GLU A 228 -10.43 7.40 13.83
C GLU A 228 -11.92 7.60 13.65
N LEU A 229 -12.64 6.51 13.35
CA LEU A 229 -14.09 6.50 13.24
C LEU A 229 -14.70 5.92 14.51
N VAL A 230 -15.41 6.75 15.28
CA VAL A 230 -16.03 6.36 16.55
C VAL A 230 -17.55 6.24 16.37
N GLY A 231 -18.11 5.07 16.68
CA GLY A 231 -19.57 4.80 16.59
C GLY A 231 -19.87 3.35 16.21
N LYS A 232 -21.15 3.01 16.01
CA LYS A 232 -21.57 1.71 15.47
C LYS A 232 -22.32 1.87 14.15
N GLU A 233 -22.06 1.00 13.18
CA GLU A 233 -22.73 1.04 11.89
C GLU A 233 -24.27 1.08 12.06
N GLY A 234 -24.92 2.07 11.43
CA GLY A 234 -26.35 2.35 11.63
C GLY A 234 -26.67 3.43 12.68
N THR A 235 -25.68 4.04 13.33
CA THR A 235 -25.85 5.19 14.24
C THR A 235 -25.14 6.45 13.73
N GLN A 236 -25.29 7.57 14.45
CA GLN A 236 -24.37 8.71 14.34
C GLN A 236 -22.93 8.24 14.58
N CYS A 237 -21.97 8.87 13.92
CA CYS A 237 -20.55 8.55 14.07
C CYS A 237 -19.70 9.82 14.13
N LYS A 238 -18.49 9.71 14.66
CA LYS A 238 -17.55 10.82 14.83
C LYS A 238 -16.24 10.49 14.16
N ILE A 239 -15.72 11.42 13.35
CA ILE A 239 -14.33 11.36 12.88
C ILE A 239 -13.47 12.15 13.86
N VAL A 240 -12.46 11.51 14.42
CA VAL A 240 -11.42 12.13 15.23
C VAL A 240 -10.12 12.14 14.42
N THR A 241 -9.47 13.29 14.37
CA THR A 241 -8.15 13.46 13.77
C THR A 241 -7.42 14.59 14.50
N GLY A 242 -6.30 15.02 13.97
CA GLY A 242 -5.61 16.25 14.32
C GLY A 242 -4.69 16.64 13.17
N VAL A 243 -3.93 17.70 13.37
CA VAL A 243 -2.91 18.12 12.41
C VAL A 243 -1.57 18.07 13.12
N GLU A 244 -0.57 17.41 12.57
CA GLU A 244 0.81 17.60 13.01
C GLU A 244 1.45 18.64 12.11
N GLY A 245 2.17 19.59 12.67
CA GLY A 245 2.76 20.70 11.93
C GLY A 245 3.92 21.32 12.68
N THR A 246 4.84 21.88 11.93
CA THR A 246 6.11 22.42 12.43
C THR A 246 6.06 23.94 12.64
N LEU A 247 5.05 24.61 12.07
CA LEU A 247 4.84 26.05 12.15
C LEU A 247 3.64 26.39 13.04
N GLN A 248 3.72 27.46 13.81
CA GLN A 248 2.60 28.01 14.61
C GLN A 248 1.61 28.78 13.70
N THR A 249 1.15 28.12 12.63
CA THR A 249 0.20 28.67 11.67
C THR A 249 -1.15 28.01 11.81
N THR A 250 -2.20 28.77 11.53
CA THR A 250 -3.56 28.27 11.45
C THR A 250 -3.79 27.59 10.09
N PHE A 251 -4.46 26.45 10.08
CA PHE A 251 -4.88 25.72 8.89
C PHE A 251 -6.40 25.59 8.83
N GLU A 252 -6.94 25.32 7.64
CA GLU A 252 -8.34 24.94 7.46
C GLU A 252 -8.42 23.47 7.06
N ILE A 253 -9.25 22.69 7.74
CA ILE A 253 -9.56 21.33 7.34
C ILE A 253 -10.96 21.29 6.73
N GLN A 254 -11.08 20.70 5.55
CA GLN A 254 -12.33 20.48 4.83
C GLN A 254 -12.61 18.99 4.73
N LEU A 255 -13.74 18.56 5.27
CA LEU A 255 -14.26 17.20 5.19
C LEU A 255 -15.38 17.16 4.15
N LEU A 256 -15.32 16.22 3.21
CA LEU A 256 -16.43 15.80 2.36
C LEU A 256 -16.72 14.34 2.66
N TYR A 257 -17.99 13.97 2.80
CA TYR A 257 -18.36 12.60 3.05
C TYR A 257 -19.66 12.23 2.35
N LYS A 258 -19.84 10.93 2.14
CA LYS A 258 -20.99 10.37 1.44
C LYS A 258 -21.66 9.31 2.29
N LEU A 259 -22.95 9.49 2.55
CA LEU A 259 -23.80 8.47 3.16
C LEU A 259 -24.46 7.64 2.04
N GLY A 260 -24.86 6.39 2.29
CA GLY A 260 -25.23 5.41 1.26
C GLY A 260 -26.32 5.82 0.24
N ASP A 261 -27.05 6.92 0.46
CA ASP A 261 -28.04 7.50 -0.46
C ASP A 261 -27.45 8.31 -1.63
N LYS A 262 -26.13 8.25 -1.79
CA LYS A 262 -25.32 8.91 -2.83
C LYS A 262 -25.15 10.42 -2.70
N LYS A 263 -25.67 11.07 -1.66
CA LYS A 263 -25.47 12.52 -1.47
C LYS A 263 -24.15 12.81 -0.78
N TRP A 264 -23.51 13.89 -1.22
CA TRP A 264 -22.30 14.44 -0.60
C TRP A 264 -22.69 15.47 0.45
N GLU A 265 -22.08 15.38 1.61
CA GLU A 265 -22.11 16.38 2.66
C GLU A 265 -20.68 16.92 2.87
N SER A 266 -20.57 18.14 3.40
CA SER A 266 -19.28 18.77 3.64
C SER A 266 -19.27 19.62 4.91
N GLU A 267 -18.13 19.61 5.59
CA GLU A 267 -17.86 20.44 6.76
C GLU A 267 -16.46 21.06 6.67
N GLN A 268 -16.29 22.22 7.29
CA GLN A 268 -15.01 22.92 7.33
C GLN A 268 -14.75 23.45 8.74
N ARG A 269 -13.49 23.42 9.16
CA ARG A 269 -13.04 23.87 10.49
C ARG A 269 -11.67 24.52 10.39
N GLU A 270 -11.49 25.60 11.14
CA GLU A 270 -10.17 26.12 11.45
C GLU A 270 -9.49 25.16 12.46
N CYS A 271 -8.18 24.93 12.29
CA CYS A 271 -7.41 24.04 13.15
C CYS A 271 -5.97 24.51 13.33
N LYS A 272 -5.36 24.08 14.43
CA LYS A 272 -3.95 24.31 14.75
C LYS A 272 -3.22 22.98 14.91
N PRO A 273 -1.90 22.95 14.69
CA PRO A 273 -1.11 21.77 14.96
C PRO A 273 -1.26 21.25 16.40
N ASN A 274 -1.28 19.93 16.56
CA ASN A 274 -1.38 19.16 17.78
C ASN A 274 -2.69 19.34 18.58
N GLU A 275 -3.72 19.92 17.97
CA GLU A 275 -5.07 19.97 18.55
C GLU A 275 -5.98 18.92 17.89
N PRO A 276 -6.78 18.17 18.67
CA PRO A 276 -7.72 17.21 18.11
C PRO A 276 -8.88 17.91 17.40
N ILE A 277 -9.28 17.37 16.27
CA ILE A 277 -10.39 17.84 15.44
C ILE A 277 -11.49 16.78 15.44
N HIS A 278 -12.73 17.26 15.50
CA HIS A 278 -13.91 16.44 15.63
C HIS A 278 -14.95 16.81 14.58
N PHE A 279 -15.45 15.80 13.86
CA PHE A 279 -16.58 15.93 12.95
C PHE A 279 -17.69 14.97 13.38
N ASP A 280 -18.86 15.50 13.70
CA ASP A 280 -20.02 14.73 14.14
C ASP A 280 -20.94 14.44 12.94
N LEU A 281 -20.88 13.21 12.45
CA LEU A 281 -21.61 12.78 11.27
C LEU A 281 -22.95 12.16 11.64
N ARG A 282 -23.97 12.42 10.81
CA ARG A 282 -25.34 11.92 11.02
C ARG A 282 -25.48 10.41 10.79
N GLY A 283 -24.48 9.78 10.18
CA GLY A 283 -24.45 8.35 9.88
C GLY A 283 -23.04 7.91 9.48
N PHE A 284 -22.87 6.60 9.24
CA PHE A 284 -21.60 6.02 8.80
C PHE A 284 -21.31 6.35 7.33
N PRO A 285 -20.16 6.98 7.01
CA PRO A 285 -19.82 7.29 5.63
C PRO A 285 -19.42 6.05 4.83
N GLU A 286 -19.75 6.03 3.54
CA GLU A 286 -19.22 5.09 2.55
C GLU A 286 -17.98 5.64 1.84
N GLU A 287 -17.81 6.96 1.84
CA GLU A 287 -16.65 7.65 1.29
C GLU A 287 -16.37 8.90 2.10
N VAL A 288 -15.10 9.17 2.35
CA VAL A 288 -14.60 10.33 3.07
C VAL A 288 -13.44 10.92 2.29
N GLN A 289 -13.44 12.24 2.15
CA GLN A 289 -12.34 13.03 1.62
C GLN A 289 -12.04 14.14 2.63
N ILE A 290 -10.79 14.26 3.05
CA ILE A 290 -10.34 15.28 3.98
C ILE A 290 -9.22 16.04 3.29
N TYR A 291 -9.29 17.36 3.33
CA TYR A 291 -8.28 18.25 2.77
C TYR A 291 -7.81 19.17 3.88
N LEU A 292 -6.50 19.30 4.03
CA LEU A 292 -5.86 20.27 4.90
C LEU A 292 -5.33 21.41 4.04
N LEU A 293 -5.70 22.64 4.36
CA LEU A 293 -5.37 23.83 3.60
C LEU A 293 -4.60 24.85 4.44
N SER A 294 -3.60 25.47 3.83
CA SER A 294 -2.95 26.71 4.29
C SER A 294 -3.56 27.88 3.52
N ALA A 295 -3.79 29.00 4.22
CA ALA A 295 -4.28 30.24 3.60
C ALA A 295 -3.35 30.75 2.49
N ASN A 296 -2.05 30.50 2.60
CA ASN A 296 -1.05 30.97 1.64
C ASN A 296 -0.67 29.91 0.61
N ASP A 297 -0.74 28.63 0.98
CA ASP A 297 -0.12 27.54 0.20
C ASP A 297 -1.13 26.56 -0.42
N GLY A 298 -2.44 26.76 -0.19
CA GLY A 298 -3.47 25.87 -0.72
C GLY A 298 -3.47 24.52 0.00
N ILE A 299 -3.67 23.41 -0.72
CA ILE A 299 -3.71 22.06 -0.12
C ILE A 299 -2.31 21.66 0.39
N VAL A 300 -2.22 21.36 1.67
CA VAL A 300 -1.02 20.92 2.42
C VAL A 300 -1.00 19.41 2.65
N ASP A 301 -2.17 18.81 2.83
CA ASP A 301 -2.36 17.37 2.93
C ASP A 301 -3.78 17.02 2.50
N TYR A 302 -4.03 15.77 2.11
CA TYR A 302 -5.37 15.30 1.86
C TYR A 302 -5.45 13.78 2.04
N HIS A 303 -6.59 13.30 2.49
CA HIS A 303 -6.89 11.88 2.62
C HIS A 303 -8.19 11.55 1.90
N VAL A 304 -8.19 10.52 1.05
CA VAL A 304 -9.40 10.03 0.38
C VAL A 304 -9.55 8.56 0.66
N GLU A 305 -10.72 8.19 1.17
CA GLU A 305 -11.03 6.80 1.48
C GLU A 305 -12.45 6.45 1.11
N ARG A 306 -12.61 5.29 0.49
CA ARG A 306 -13.92 4.71 0.18
C ARG A 306 -14.01 3.35 0.85
N LYS A 307 -15.13 3.11 1.53
CA LYS A 307 -15.50 1.83 2.13
C LYS A 307 -15.43 0.73 1.06
N GLY A 308 -14.67 -0.32 1.34
CA GLY A 308 -14.47 -1.46 0.43
C GLY A 308 -13.50 -1.22 -0.73
N SER A 309 -12.75 -0.10 -0.76
CA SER A 309 -11.60 0.05 -1.67
C SER A 309 -10.36 -0.67 -1.13
N LEU A 310 -9.70 -1.44 -1.99
CA LEU A 310 -8.36 -1.97 -1.71
C LEU A 310 -7.35 -0.84 -1.89
N ASN A 311 -7.20 0.00 -0.87
CA ASN A 311 -6.02 0.85 -0.78
C ASN A 311 -4.88 -0.04 -0.24
N HIS A 312 -3.72 -0.08 -0.89
CA HIS A 312 -2.53 -0.76 -0.35
C HIS A 312 -1.81 0.18 0.64
N GLY A 313 -1.08 -0.34 1.63
CA GLY A 313 -0.03 0.42 2.34
C GLY A 313 -0.34 1.49 3.43
N LEU A 314 -1.59 1.81 3.78
CA LEU A 314 -1.83 3.03 4.59
C LEU A 314 -1.93 2.84 6.14
N LYS A 315 -1.28 3.73 6.91
CA LYS A 315 -1.43 3.90 8.39
C LYS A 315 -2.64 4.78 8.79
N ARG A 316 -3.20 5.59 7.87
CA ARG A 316 -4.25 6.59 8.15
C ARG A 316 -5.67 6.18 7.70
N ARG A 317 -6.05 4.90 7.85
CA ARG A 317 -7.35 4.41 7.36
C ARG A 317 -8.48 4.67 8.36
N LEU A 318 -9.53 5.37 7.94
CA LEU A 318 -10.84 5.46 8.58
C LEU A 318 -11.60 4.13 8.54
N PHE A 319 -11.54 3.44 7.40
CA PHE A 319 -12.23 2.19 7.14
C PHE A 319 -11.22 1.04 7.15
N LYS A 320 -10.52 0.85 8.27
CA LYS A 320 -9.89 -0.44 8.57
C LYS A 320 -9.45 -0.57 10.03
N ASP A 321 -10.41 -0.74 10.93
CA ASP A 321 -10.14 -1.68 12.00
C ASP A 321 -10.22 -3.07 11.39
N VAL A 322 -9.13 -3.82 11.53
CA VAL A 322 -9.26 -5.28 11.59
C VAL A 322 -10.25 -5.51 12.72
N PRO A 323 -11.46 -6.07 12.46
CA PRO A 323 -12.47 -6.24 13.49
C PRO A 323 -11.83 -6.82 14.76
N PRO A 324 -12.13 -6.31 15.96
CA PRO A 324 -11.40 -6.69 17.17
C PRO A 324 -11.25 -8.20 17.36
N GLU A 325 -12.25 -8.97 16.93
CA GLU A 325 -12.21 -10.41 16.85
C GLU A 325 -11.16 -10.97 15.88
N ILE A 326 -11.06 -10.43 14.67
CA ILE A 326 -10.02 -10.83 13.70
C ILE A 326 -8.64 -10.41 14.21
N ARG A 327 -8.53 -9.25 14.86
CA ARG A 327 -7.26 -8.79 15.43
C ARG A 327 -6.81 -9.73 16.54
N ARG A 328 -7.72 -10.13 17.43
CA ARG A 328 -7.45 -11.14 18.45
C ARG A 328 -6.98 -12.44 17.80
N ASP A 329 -7.71 -12.92 16.79
CA ASP A 329 -7.38 -14.16 16.09
C ASP A 329 -5.97 -14.10 15.47
N LEU A 330 -5.61 -13.00 14.79
CA LEU A 330 -4.29 -12.80 14.16
C LEU A 330 -3.13 -12.58 15.15
N THR A 331 -3.43 -12.18 16.39
CA THR A 331 -2.40 -12.04 17.45
C THR A 331 -2.32 -13.24 18.39
N GLY A 332 -3.38 -14.03 18.47
CA GLY A 332 -3.52 -15.16 19.39
C GLY A 332 -2.99 -16.48 18.83
N GLY A 333 -2.68 -16.54 17.54
CA GLY A 333 -2.23 -17.76 16.88
C GLY A 333 -3.37 -18.75 16.60
N GLU A 334 -3.01 -19.87 15.99
CA GLU A 334 -3.94 -20.95 15.68
C GLU A 334 -4.48 -21.63 16.93
N ASN A 335 -5.76 -22.00 16.88
CA ASN A 335 -6.47 -22.66 17.98
C ASN A 335 -7.70 -23.43 17.45
N GLU A 336 -8.61 -23.82 18.34
CA GLU A 336 -9.84 -24.57 18.00
C GLU A 336 -10.80 -23.82 17.07
N ARG A 337 -10.61 -22.51 16.89
CA ARG A 337 -11.47 -21.64 16.07
C ARG A 337 -10.70 -20.82 15.04
N VAL A 338 -9.37 -20.95 14.98
CA VAL A 338 -8.49 -20.16 14.11
C VAL A 338 -7.52 -21.11 13.41
N GLU A 339 -7.49 -21.04 12.08
CA GLU A 339 -6.51 -21.71 11.21
C GLU A 339 -5.80 -20.65 10.36
N TYR A 340 -4.49 -20.78 10.21
CA TYR A 340 -3.67 -19.99 9.29
C TYR A 340 -3.27 -20.85 8.09
N LYS A 341 -3.27 -20.22 6.92
CA LYS A 341 -2.71 -20.82 5.71
C LYS A 341 -1.95 -19.77 4.92
N PRO A 342 -0.77 -20.12 4.35
CA PRO A 342 -0.16 -19.29 3.33
C PRO A 342 -1.07 -19.23 2.09
N PHE A 343 -0.70 -18.44 1.08
CA PHE A 343 -1.45 -18.45 -0.18
C PHE A 343 -1.48 -19.86 -0.81
N ILE A 344 -2.67 -20.34 -1.14
CA ILE A 344 -2.88 -21.63 -1.82
C ILE A 344 -3.18 -21.35 -3.29
N LYS A 345 -2.38 -21.93 -4.16
CA LYS A 345 -2.56 -21.81 -5.61
C LYS A 345 -3.80 -22.59 -6.06
N ARG A 346 -4.50 -22.09 -7.08
CA ARG A 346 -5.61 -22.80 -7.69
C ARG A 346 -5.19 -24.16 -8.25
N ASP A 347 -6.06 -25.14 -8.06
CA ASP A 347 -5.88 -26.53 -8.51
C ASP A 347 -4.66 -27.22 -7.85
N ASP A 348 -4.18 -26.69 -6.71
CA ASP A 348 -3.16 -27.32 -5.88
C ASP A 348 -3.81 -28.36 -4.94
N ASN A 349 -3.11 -29.45 -4.66
CA ASN A 349 -3.57 -30.48 -3.72
C ASN A 349 -3.81 -29.91 -2.31
N LYS A 350 -3.15 -28.81 -1.96
CA LYS A 350 -3.36 -28.09 -0.68
C LYS A 350 -4.74 -27.46 -0.54
N GLU A 351 -5.51 -27.31 -1.63
CA GLU A 351 -6.90 -26.85 -1.54
C GLU A 351 -7.76 -27.80 -0.68
N THR A 352 -7.40 -29.10 -0.64
CA THR A 352 -8.08 -30.09 0.23
C THR A 352 -7.93 -29.74 1.72
N GLU A 353 -6.83 -29.15 2.16
CA GLU A 353 -6.65 -28.75 3.57
C GLU A 353 -7.69 -27.70 4.01
N ILE A 354 -8.10 -26.81 3.10
CA ILE A 354 -9.19 -25.84 3.36
C ILE A 354 -10.51 -26.59 3.54
N ILE A 355 -10.79 -27.57 2.69
CA ILE A 355 -12.01 -28.40 2.76
C ILE A 355 -12.07 -29.16 4.09
N GLU A 356 -10.98 -29.82 4.47
CA GLU A 356 -10.86 -30.56 5.73
C GLU A 356 -11.07 -29.63 6.93
N THR A 357 -10.50 -28.42 6.90
CA THR A 357 -10.67 -27.43 7.97
C THR A 357 -12.12 -26.93 8.05
N VAL A 358 -12.78 -26.71 6.91
CA VAL A 358 -14.20 -26.33 6.88
C VAL A 358 -15.07 -27.43 7.48
N VAL A 359 -14.81 -28.70 7.14
CA VAL A 359 -15.50 -29.85 7.75
C VAL A 359 -15.27 -29.89 9.27
N ALA A 360 -14.01 -29.74 9.70
CA ALA A 360 -13.65 -29.74 11.11
C ALA A 360 -14.34 -28.62 11.91
N PHE A 361 -14.39 -27.40 11.37
CA PHE A 361 -15.07 -26.28 12.01
C PHE A 361 -16.60 -26.43 12.00
N ALA A 362 -17.19 -26.93 10.90
CA ALA A 362 -18.63 -27.16 10.83
C ALA A 362 -19.10 -28.23 11.83
N ASN A 363 -18.26 -29.25 12.09
CA ASN A 363 -18.52 -30.29 13.10
C ASN A 363 -18.23 -29.84 14.55
N ALA A 364 -17.54 -28.72 14.72
CA ALA A 364 -17.20 -28.15 16.02
C ALA A 364 -18.07 -26.89 16.30
N ASP A 365 -17.47 -25.82 16.80
CA ASP A 365 -18.17 -24.57 17.12
C ASP A 365 -18.05 -23.48 16.03
N GLY A 366 -17.68 -23.87 14.81
CA GLY A 366 -17.28 -22.95 13.76
C GLY A 366 -15.88 -22.38 14.00
N GLY A 367 -15.45 -21.47 13.12
CA GLY A 367 -14.11 -20.89 13.17
C GLY A 367 -13.82 -19.99 11.98
N ARG A 368 -12.59 -19.51 11.89
CA ARG A 368 -12.08 -18.70 10.78
C ARG A 368 -10.77 -19.27 10.26
N ILE A 369 -10.65 -19.25 8.94
CA ILE A 369 -9.41 -19.56 8.22
C ILE A 369 -8.85 -18.24 7.67
N TYR A 370 -7.59 -17.97 7.93
CA TYR A 370 -6.85 -16.80 7.45
C TYR A 370 -5.86 -17.22 6.37
N ILE A 371 -6.17 -16.90 5.12
CA ILE A 371 -5.32 -17.24 3.97
C ILE A 371 -4.43 -16.03 3.62
N GLY A 372 -3.14 -16.29 3.48
CA GLY A 372 -2.09 -15.27 3.38
C GLY A 372 -1.33 -15.04 4.69
N ILE A 373 -1.45 -15.95 5.66
CA ILE A 373 -0.67 -15.95 6.91
C ILE A 373 0.22 -17.20 6.90
N GLY A 374 1.53 -17.02 7.06
CA GLY A 374 2.48 -18.11 7.11
C GLY A 374 2.34 -18.97 8.38
N ASP A 375 3.04 -20.10 8.41
CA ASP A 375 2.95 -21.10 9.47
C ASP A 375 3.44 -20.57 10.84
N HIS A 376 4.17 -19.45 10.87
CA HIS A 376 4.61 -18.79 12.10
C HIS A 376 3.80 -17.52 12.44
N GLY A 377 2.67 -17.29 11.76
CA GLY A 377 1.79 -16.15 12.00
C GLY A 377 2.23 -14.85 11.31
N GLU A 378 3.24 -14.90 10.46
CA GLU A 378 3.69 -13.78 9.65
C GLU A 378 2.71 -13.46 8.51
N PRO A 379 2.41 -12.19 8.25
CA PRO A 379 1.56 -11.80 7.13
C PRO A 379 2.34 -11.85 5.81
N GLU A 380 2.02 -12.82 4.96
CA GLU A 380 2.57 -12.92 3.60
C GLU A 380 1.68 -12.20 2.57
N GLY A 381 0.36 -12.26 2.78
CA GLY A 381 -0.65 -11.77 1.87
C GLY A 381 -0.93 -12.67 0.68
N VAL A 382 -2.06 -12.43 0.00
CA VAL A 382 -2.47 -13.22 -1.18
C VAL A 382 -2.12 -12.56 -2.52
N THR A 383 -1.81 -11.26 -2.52
CA THR A 383 -1.72 -10.45 -3.75
C THR A 383 -0.67 -10.97 -4.75
N LYS A 384 0.58 -11.19 -4.31
CA LYS A 384 1.66 -11.69 -5.18
C LYS A 384 1.32 -13.07 -5.76
N GLY A 385 0.74 -13.95 -4.94
CA GLY A 385 0.29 -15.30 -5.35
C GLY A 385 -0.83 -15.26 -6.39
N LEU A 386 -1.85 -14.45 -6.16
CA LEU A 386 -2.99 -14.28 -7.07
C LEU A 386 -2.58 -13.77 -8.45
N VAL A 387 -1.66 -12.79 -8.51
CA VAL A 387 -1.18 -12.26 -9.78
C VAL A 387 -0.44 -13.33 -10.58
N LYS A 388 0.41 -14.13 -9.92
CA LYS A 388 1.15 -15.24 -10.55
C LYS A 388 0.23 -16.35 -11.03
N ASP A 389 -0.82 -16.64 -10.28
CA ASP A 389 -1.74 -17.75 -10.55
C ASP A 389 -2.75 -17.41 -11.65
N TYR A 390 -3.42 -16.26 -11.55
CA TYR A 390 -4.46 -15.84 -12.50
C TYR A 390 -3.91 -15.16 -13.76
N ARG A 391 -2.66 -14.68 -13.73
CA ARG A 391 -1.96 -14.05 -14.88
C ARG A 391 -2.84 -13.04 -15.64
N PRO A 392 -3.35 -12.00 -14.95
CA PRO A 392 -4.22 -11.01 -15.59
C PRO A 392 -3.48 -10.27 -16.71
N ARG A 393 -4.20 -9.88 -17.76
CA ARG A 393 -3.64 -9.03 -18.83
C ARG A 393 -3.65 -7.57 -18.36
N GLY A 394 -2.49 -6.92 -18.38
CA GLY A 394 -2.33 -5.52 -17.97
C GLY A 394 -2.25 -5.33 -16.46
N LYS A 395 -2.55 -4.11 -15.98
CA LYS A 395 -2.46 -3.78 -14.55
C LYS A 395 -3.40 -4.69 -13.74
N PRO A 396 -2.91 -5.39 -12.70
CA PRO A 396 -3.73 -6.33 -11.94
C PRO A 396 -4.81 -5.59 -11.13
N ASP A 397 -6.07 -5.95 -11.36
CA ASP A 397 -7.18 -5.61 -10.47
C ASP A 397 -7.17 -6.58 -9.29
N VAL A 398 -6.46 -6.23 -8.22
CA VAL A 398 -6.32 -7.07 -7.02
C VAL A 398 -7.68 -7.39 -6.40
N LYS A 399 -8.65 -6.46 -6.45
CA LYS A 399 -9.98 -6.69 -5.85
C LYS A 399 -10.76 -7.72 -6.65
N GLY A 400 -10.72 -7.60 -7.97
CA GLY A 400 -11.29 -8.60 -8.87
C GLY A 400 -10.62 -9.96 -8.73
N LEU A 401 -9.29 -10.01 -8.51
CA LEU A 401 -8.57 -11.27 -8.27
C LEU A 401 -8.97 -11.93 -6.95
N VAL A 402 -9.00 -11.16 -5.85
CA VAL A 402 -9.44 -11.66 -4.54
C VAL A 402 -10.88 -12.20 -4.62
N SER A 403 -11.79 -11.47 -5.28
CA SER A 403 -13.16 -11.95 -5.47
C SER A 403 -13.20 -13.26 -6.25
N LYS A 404 -12.45 -13.38 -7.36
CA LYS A 404 -12.38 -14.62 -8.15
C LYS A 404 -11.83 -15.80 -7.37
N TYR A 405 -10.88 -15.55 -6.47
CA TYR A 405 -10.30 -16.56 -5.59
C TYR A 405 -11.29 -17.01 -4.52
N CYS A 406 -11.97 -16.07 -3.86
CA CYS A 406 -13.05 -16.40 -2.92
C CYS A 406 -14.17 -17.21 -3.61
N ASP A 407 -14.57 -16.82 -4.82
CA ASP A 407 -15.57 -17.55 -5.59
C ASP A 407 -15.11 -18.97 -5.97
N HIS A 408 -13.82 -19.14 -6.23
CA HIS A 408 -13.22 -20.45 -6.50
C HIS A 408 -13.27 -21.35 -5.26
N LEU A 409 -12.76 -20.88 -4.12
CA LEU A 409 -12.81 -21.62 -2.86
C LEU A 409 -14.24 -21.95 -2.44
N LYS A 410 -15.16 -20.99 -2.60
CA LYS A 410 -16.58 -21.21 -2.33
C LYS A 410 -17.15 -22.37 -3.15
N ARG A 411 -16.89 -22.39 -4.46
CA ARG A 411 -17.33 -23.50 -5.33
C ARG A 411 -16.71 -24.83 -4.93
N LEU A 412 -15.44 -24.85 -4.50
CA LEU A 412 -14.80 -26.07 -4.03
C LEU A 412 -15.45 -26.59 -2.74
N ILE A 413 -15.70 -25.72 -1.76
CA ILE A 413 -16.37 -26.07 -0.51
C ILE A 413 -17.78 -26.59 -0.79
N GLU A 414 -18.58 -25.87 -1.56
CA GLU A 414 -19.95 -26.28 -1.92
C GLU A 414 -19.96 -27.62 -2.66
N LYS A 415 -18.96 -27.89 -3.50
CA LYS A 415 -18.87 -29.14 -4.24
C LYS A 415 -18.52 -30.34 -3.35
N GLN A 416 -17.64 -30.13 -2.36
CA GLN A 416 -16.99 -31.22 -1.63
C GLN A 416 -17.50 -31.47 -0.21
N VAL A 417 -18.17 -30.49 0.40
CA VAL A 417 -18.67 -30.59 1.78
C VAL A 417 -20.15 -30.91 1.77
N LEU A 418 -20.50 -32.05 2.36
CA LEU A 418 -21.87 -32.52 2.53
C LEU A 418 -22.19 -32.70 4.01
N ASP A 419 -23.46 -32.52 4.37
CA ASP A 419 -23.98 -32.86 5.69
C ASP A 419 -24.49 -34.31 5.73
N ARG A 420 -24.98 -34.76 6.90
CA ARG A 420 -25.49 -36.12 7.09
C ARG A 420 -26.62 -36.56 6.14
N ASN A 421 -27.31 -35.62 5.52
CA ASN A 421 -28.41 -35.87 4.58
C ASN A 421 -27.92 -35.75 3.12
N GLU A 422 -26.60 -35.76 2.91
CA GLU A 422 -25.95 -35.54 1.61
C GLU A 422 -26.27 -34.16 1.01
N ALA A 423 -26.62 -33.18 1.87
CA ALA A 423 -26.99 -31.84 1.43
C ALA A 423 -25.85 -30.83 1.65
N ARG A 424 -25.79 -29.83 0.77
CA ARG A 424 -24.77 -28.76 0.79
C ARG A 424 -25.22 -27.61 1.68
N THR A 425 -25.24 -27.84 2.99
CA THR A 425 -25.82 -26.89 3.97
C THR A 425 -24.78 -26.10 4.76
N VAL A 426 -23.49 -26.32 4.52
CA VAL A 426 -22.42 -25.59 5.24
C VAL A 426 -22.50 -24.09 4.93
N LYS A 427 -22.49 -23.27 5.98
CA LYS A 427 -22.57 -21.81 5.87
C LYS A 427 -21.17 -21.21 6.02
N VAL A 428 -20.64 -20.71 4.92
CA VAL A 428 -19.34 -20.02 4.85
C VAL A 428 -19.50 -18.59 4.35
N ARG A 429 -18.81 -17.64 5.01
CA ARG A 429 -18.71 -16.25 4.58
C ARG A 429 -17.26 -15.92 4.25
N PHE A 430 -17.05 -15.29 3.10
CA PHE A 430 -15.76 -14.82 2.65
C PHE A 430 -15.65 -13.31 2.84
N ASP A 431 -14.50 -12.87 3.30
CA ASP A 431 -14.12 -11.47 3.40
C ASP A 431 -12.61 -11.30 3.12
N SER A 432 -12.14 -10.06 3.08
CA SER A 432 -10.71 -9.75 3.04
C SER A 432 -10.39 -8.55 3.92
N VAL A 433 -9.31 -8.65 4.69
CA VAL A 433 -8.80 -7.57 5.54
C VAL A 433 -7.40 -7.18 5.10
N GLU A 434 -6.99 -5.95 5.40
CA GLU A 434 -5.57 -5.59 5.33
C GLU A 434 -5.00 -5.69 6.74
N TYR A 435 -3.95 -6.48 6.88
CA TYR A 435 -3.23 -6.64 8.14
C TYR A 435 -1.74 -6.46 7.86
N ARG A 436 -1.12 -5.48 8.53
CA ARG A 436 0.30 -5.11 8.35
C ARG A 436 0.69 -4.94 6.86
N GLY A 437 -0.13 -4.20 6.11
CA GLY A 437 0.11 -3.89 4.69
C GLY A 437 -0.13 -5.05 3.71
N LYS A 438 -0.60 -6.21 4.20
CA LYS A 438 -0.90 -7.37 3.36
C LYS A 438 -2.40 -7.65 3.31
N THR A 439 -2.91 -8.00 2.12
CA THR A 439 -4.28 -8.47 1.94
C THR A 439 -4.41 -9.92 2.42
N ILE A 440 -5.24 -10.16 3.43
CA ILE A 440 -5.53 -11.47 4.03
C ILE A 440 -6.98 -11.84 3.70
N VAL A 441 -7.20 -13.06 3.17
CA VAL A 441 -8.54 -13.58 2.92
C VAL A 441 -9.04 -14.27 4.19
N VAL A 442 -10.28 -13.96 4.59
CA VAL A 442 -10.91 -14.50 5.79
C VAL A 442 -12.08 -15.39 5.37
N VAL A 443 -12.02 -16.66 5.75
CA VAL A 443 -13.10 -17.64 5.54
C VAL A 443 -13.74 -17.96 6.87
N GLU A 444 -14.92 -17.38 7.15
CA GLU A 444 -15.67 -17.67 8.36
C GLU A 444 -16.62 -18.85 8.13
N VAL A 445 -16.42 -19.92 8.90
CA VAL A 445 -17.22 -21.14 8.89
C VAL A 445 -18.15 -21.11 10.11
N LYS A 446 -19.46 -21.18 9.89
CA LYS A 446 -20.43 -21.33 10.98
C LYS A 446 -20.46 -22.78 11.47
N LYS A 447 -20.79 -22.96 12.75
CA LYS A 447 -21.20 -24.26 13.28
C LYS A 447 -22.31 -24.83 12.41
N GLY A 448 -22.15 -26.08 12.02
CA GLY A 448 -23.09 -26.79 11.18
C GLY A 448 -24.39 -27.13 11.91
N GLU A 449 -25.50 -27.13 11.19
CA GLU A 449 -26.83 -27.44 11.73
C GLU A 449 -27.14 -28.94 11.66
N ASN A 450 -26.49 -29.66 10.74
CA ASN A 450 -26.73 -31.09 10.46
C ASN A 450 -25.44 -31.94 10.52
N PRO A 451 -24.67 -31.92 11.62
CA PRO A 451 -23.51 -32.79 11.73
C PRO A 451 -23.89 -34.28 11.64
N PRO A 452 -22.98 -35.16 11.18
CA PRO A 452 -21.63 -34.83 10.74
C PRO A 452 -21.61 -34.26 9.33
N TYR A 453 -20.77 -33.25 9.14
CA TYR A 453 -20.28 -32.83 7.84
C TYR A 453 -19.09 -33.70 7.45
N TYR A 454 -18.96 -33.98 6.16
CA TYR A 454 -17.88 -34.80 5.61
C TYR A 454 -17.45 -34.33 4.22
N CYS A 455 -16.29 -34.80 3.79
CA CYS A 455 -15.76 -34.61 2.44
C CYS A 455 -15.13 -35.91 1.91
N GLY A 456 -14.59 -35.88 0.68
CA GLY A 456 -13.68 -36.95 0.18
C GLY A 456 -14.25 -38.37 0.14
N GLY A 457 -15.58 -38.56 0.15
CA GLY A 457 -16.20 -39.90 0.19
C GLY A 457 -16.38 -40.48 1.59
N TYR A 458 -16.80 -39.65 2.55
CA TYR A 458 -17.14 -39.94 3.97
C TYR A 458 -16.05 -39.68 5.01
N ASP A 459 -15.00 -38.92 4.65
CA ASP A 459 -14.03 -38.46 5.63
C ASP A 459 -14.64 -37.35 6.50
N ILE A 460 -14.76 -37.64 7.80
CA ILE A 460 -15.27 -36.72 8.83
C ILE A 460 -14.10 -36.22 9.65
N PHE A 461 -13.93 -34.90 9.70
CA PHE A 461 -12.89 -34.24 10.49
C PHE A 461 -13.49 -33.48 11.66
N ILE A 462 -12.73 -33.40 12.75
CA ILE A 462 -13.03 -32.63 13.96
C ILE A 462 -11.79 -31.86 14.37
N ARG A 463 -11.99 -30.65 14.89
CA ARG A 463 -10.92 -29.79 15.39
C ARG A 463 -10.51 -30.20 16.81
N ARG A 464 -9.21 -30.41 17.04
CA ARG A 464 -8.61 -30.57 18.39
C ARG A 464 -7.39 -29.65 18.50
N GLY A 465 -7.47 -28.64 19.36
CA GLY A 465 -6.49 -27.56 19.38
C GLY A 465 -6.39 -26.89 18.01
N ALA A 466 -5.17 -26.65 17.54
CA ALA A 466 -4.87 -26.11 16.22
C ALA A 466 -4.84 -27.16 15.09
N THR A 467 -5.31 -28.40 15.32
CA THR A 467 -5.17 -29.49 14.32
C THR A 467 -6.51 -30.08 13.92
N ASN A 468 -6.63 -30.43 12.63
CA ASN A 468 -7.73 -31.23 12.12
C ASN A 468 -7.39 -32.71 12.27
N LYS A 469 -8.30 -33.48 12.87
CA LYS A 469 -8.14 -34.94 13.02
C LYS A 469 -9.36 -35.65 12.45
N ARG A 470 -9.14 -36.82 11.86
CA ARG A 470 -10.24 -37.73 11.51
C ARG A 470 -11.01 -38.09 12.78
N ALA A 471 -12.32 -38.04 12.71
CA ALA A 471 -13.19 -38.34 13.84
C ALA A 471 -13.01 -39.80 14.28
N SER A 472 -12.77 -39.98 15.58
CA SER A 472 -12.76 -41.30 16.21
C SER A 472 -14.19 -41.88 16.30
N PRO A 473 -14.35 -43.21 16.43
CA PRO A 473 -15.67 -43.83 16.59
C PRO A 473 -16.52 -43.23 17.72
N GLU A 474 -15.90 -42.86 18.85
CA GLU A 474 -16.58 -42.21 19.97
C GLU A 474 -17.08 -40.80 19.64
N GLU A 475 -16.33 -40.05 18.84
CA GLU A 475 -16.75 -38.72 18.39
C GLU A 475 -17.85 -38.81 17.33
N LEU A 476 -17.78 -39.81 16.45
CA LEU A 476 -18.86 -40.12 15.51
C LEU A 476 -20.15 -40.49 16.24
N GLN A 477 -20.07 -41.26 17.32
CA GLN A 477 -21.23 -41.55 18.19
C GLN A 477 -21.83 -40.28 18.79
N LYS A 478 -21.01 -39.29 19.17
CA LYS A 478 -21.49 -38.03 19.72
C LYS A 478 -22.13 -37.12 18.67
N LEU A 479 -21.54 -37.07 17.47
CA LEU A 479 -22.06 -36.27 16.36
C LEU A 479 -23.32 -36.89 15.75
N PHE A 480 -23.44 -38.23 15.77
CA PHE A 480 -24.56 -38.93 15.17
C PHE A 480 -24.94 -40.22 15.94
N PRO A 481 -25.63 -40.10 17.08
CA PRO A 481 -26.01 -41.25 17.90
C PRO A 481 -26.86 -42.29 17.17
N GLU A 482 -27.68 -41.86 16.20
CA GLU A 482 -28.62 -42.71 15.44
C GLU A 482 -27.94 -43.56 14.34
N TRP A 483 -26.72 -43.19 13.90
CA TRP A 483 -26.03 -43.86 12.79
C TRP A 483 -25.59 -45.28 13.12
N ILE A 484 -25.12 -45.49 14.35
CA ILE A 484 -24.73 -46.82 14.83
C ILE A 484 -25.94 -47.76 14.91
N ALA A 485 -27.14 -47.24 15.20
CA ALA A 485 -28.35 -48.06 15.23
C ALA A 485 -28.73 -48.63 13.84
N ARG A 486 -28.27 -48.01 12.75
CA ARG A 486 -28.42 -48.56 11.38
C ARG A 486 -27.31 -49.55 11.02
N GLN A 487 -26.05 -49.28 11.40
CA GLN A 487 -24.92 -50.18 11.14
C GLN A 487 -24.98 -51.49 11.96
N ILE A 488 -25.57 -51.50 13.15
CA ILE A 488 -25.77 -52.73 13.95
C ILE A 488 -26.95 -53.59 13.41
N ARG A 489 -27.81 -53.03 12.54
CA ARG A 489 -28.96 -53.75 11.93
C ARG A 489 -28.70 -54.27 10.52
N SER A 490 -27.54 -53.97 9.92
CA SER A 490 -27.05 -54.52 8.65
C SER A 490 -25.92 -55.50 8.92
#